data_AF-A0AB74QEL7-F1
#
_entry.id   AF-A0AB74QEL7-F1
#
_cell.length_a   1.000
_cell.length_b   1.000
_cell.length_c   1.000
_cell.angle_alpha   90.00
_cell.angle_beta   90.00
_cell.angle_gamma   90.00
#
_symmetry.space_group_name_H-M   'P 1'
#
loop_
_entity.id
_entity.type
_entity.pdbx_description
1 polymer ?
#
loop_
_entity_poly.entity_id
_entity_poly.type
_entity_poly.pdbx_seq_one_letter_code
_entity_poly.pdbx_strand_id
1 'polypeptide(L)'
;MKKYNISENGALIKNDTIESKSESVKVVQISDTQIGSFYSTKNLKKVANKINTLNPDIIVFTGDLIDYSNKNPSVDEITTILSSMNARLGKFSVFGNHDYMYKLPRYYRQIMKNSNFNLLVNENKKIKLKDDKYINILGADEILNGNPNIKYLESQIDNKSFNLLLAHEPDLVDMLSKDTMNLVLSGHSHGGQIRLPIKGALVTPPYGRKYTKGFYDINGNHLYVSSGLGSTKLPFRFFNIPEIIEFNIII
;
A
#
# COMPACT_ATOMS: atom_id res chain seq x y z
N MET A 1 18.43 -4.81 -27.91
CA MET A 1 17.05 -4.29 -27.79
C MET A 1 16.34 -5.09 -26.71
N LYS A 2 16.06 -4.48 -25.55
CA LYS A 2 15.38 -5.15 -24.43
C LYS A 2 13.87 -5.14 -24.70
N LYS A 3 13.25 -6.31 -24.74
CA LYS A 3 11.80 -6.47 -24.83
C LYS A 3 11.27 -6.79 -23.44
N TYR A 4 10.28 -6.03 -23.01
CA TYR A 4 9.54 -6.24 -21.76
C TYR A 4 8.18 -6.80 -22.14
N ASN A 5 7.78 -7.94 -21.56
CA ASN A 5 6.41 -8.45 -21.68
C ASN A 5 5.76 -8.47 -20.30
N ILE A 6 4.61 -7.82 -20.21
CA ILE A 6 3.74 -7.80 -19.02
C ILE A 6 2.99 -9.13 -18.99
N SER A 7 3.10 -9.90 -17.90
CA SER A 7 2.23 -11.05 -17.68
C SER A 7 0.95 -10.60 -16.96
N GLU A 8 -0.19 -11.22 -17.30
CA GLU A 8 -1.55 -10.84 -16.90
C GLU A 8 -1.87 -10.93 -15.39
N ASN A 9 -0.88 -11.08 -14.51
CA ASN A 9 -1.05 -11.05 -13.04
C ASN A 9 -0.12 -10.05 -12.32
N GLY A 10 0.45 -9.07 -13.03
CA GLY A 10 1.09 -7.90 -12.40
C GLY A 10 2.45 -8.13 -11.76
N ALA A 11 3.16 -9.22 -12.07
CA ALA A 11 4.53 -9.47 -11.60
C ALA A 11 5.57 -9.35 -12.73
N LEU A 12 6.70 -8.69 -12.43
CA LEU A 12 7.94 -8.76 -13.22
C LEU A 12 8.73 -10.00 -12.78
N ILE A 13 8.95 -10.96 -13.68
CA ILE A 13 9.83 -12.12 -13.44
C ILE A 13 11.07 -12.01 -14.34
N LYS A 14 12.24 -11.99 -13.72
CA LYS A 14 13.53 -12.20 -14.40
C LYS A 14 13.89 -13.68 -14.27
N ASN A 15 14.05 -14.38 -15.40
CA ASN A 15 14.63 -15.73 -15.42
C ASN A 15 16.02 -15.68 -16.03
N ASP A 16 17.03 -15.67 -15.17
CA ASP A 16 18.32 -16.33 -15.43
C ASP A 16 18.47 -17.38 -14.32
N THR A 17 18.52 -18.65 -14.71
CA THR A 17 18.49 -19.81 -13.81
C THR A 17 19.89 -20.32 -13.54
N ILE A 18 20.32 -20.26 -12.27
CA ILE A 18 21.33 -21.14 -11.66
C ILE A 18 20.87 -21.30 -10.22
N GLU A 19 20.58 -22.52 -9.75
CA GLU A 19 20.14 -22.89 -8.38
C GLU A 19 20.22 -21.74 -7.34
N SER A 20 19.18 -20.93 -7.18
CA SER A 20 19.27 -19.79 -6.25
C SER A 20 18.71 -20.17 -4.89
N LYS A 21 19.63 -20.38 -3.95
CA LYS A 21 19.43 -20.30 -2.49
C LYS A 21 19.04 -18.87 -2.05
N SER A 22 18.11 -18.19 -2.74
CA SER A 22 17.66 -16.85 -2.37
C SER A 22 16.32 -16.93 -1.65
N GLU A 23 16.25 -16.43 -0.41
CA GLU A 23 14.99 -16.28 0.29
C GLU A 23 14.16 -15.15 -0.35
N SER A 24 12.90 -15.44 -0.68
CA SER A 24 11.94 -14.42 -1.08
C SER A 24 11.09 -14.00 0.12
N VAL A 25 10.88 -12.69 0.29
CA VAL A 25 9.90 -12.17 1.24
C VAL A 25 8.61 -11.82 0.49
N LYS A 26 7.50 -12.46 0.90
CA LYS A 26 6.18 -12.19 0.33
C LYS A 26 5.52 -11.02 1.04
N VAL A 27 5.30 -9.93 0.32
CA VAL A 27 4.59 -8.74 0.80
C VAL A 27 3.23 -8.66 0.13
N VAL A 28 2.16 -8.58 0.92
CA VAL A 28 0.81 -8.34 0.41
C VAL A 28 0.37 -6.92 0.74
N GLN A 29 0.02 -6.16 -0.30
CA GLN A 29 -0.52 -4.81 -0.18
C GLN A 29 -2.06 -4.82 -0.31
N ILE A 30 -2.69 -4.08 0.60
CA ILE A 30 -4.08 -3.64 0.48
C ILE A 30 -4.15 -2.12 0.68
N SER A 31 -5.19 -1.50 0.12
CA SER A 31 -5.37 -0.06 0.15
C SER A 31 -6.83 0.32 -0.05
N ASP A 32 -7.21 1.51 0.42
CA ASP A 32 -8.45 2.21 0.07
C ASP A 32 -9.70 1.34 0.21
N THR A 33 -9.90 0.67 1.34
CA THR A 33 -11.14 -0.09 1.57
C THR A 33 -12.33 0.82 1.78
N GLN A 34 -12.12 1.99 2.38
CA GLN A 34 -13.16 3.01 2.61
C GLN A 34 -14.45 2.42 3.17
N ILE A 35 -14.33 1.76 4.33
CA ILE A 35 -15.45 1.13 5.01
C ILE A 35 -16.48 2.22 5.33
N GLY A 36 -17.64 2.12 4.68
CA GLY A 36 -18.68 3.14 4.67
C GLY A 36 -19.82 2.75 3.73
N SER A 37 -20.38 3.72 3.01
CA SER A 37 -21.61 3.52 2.23
C SER A 37 -21.56 2.40 1.18
N PHE A 38 -20.38 2.15 0.59
CA PHE A 38 -20.24 1.22 -0.54
C PHE A 38 -19.34 0.02 -0.26
N TYR A 39 -18.70 -0.02 0.91
CA TYR A 39 -17.82 -1.10 1.31
C TYR A 39 -18.05 -1.43 2.78
N SER A 40 -18.43 -2.68 3.06
CA SER A 40 -18.80 -3.12 4.40
C SER A 40 -17.70 -3.93 5.09
N THR A 41 -17.83 -4.14 6.39
CA THR A 41 -17.01 -5.11 7.15
C THR A 41 -17.12 -6.53 6.60
N LYS A 42 -18.25 -6.91 5.99
CA LYS A 42 -18.38 -8.20 5.28
C LYS A 42 -17.45 -8.28 4.07
N ASN A 43 -17.26 -7.18 3.34
CA ASN A 43 -16.28 -7.12 2.24
C ASN A 43 -14.86 -7.24 2.79
N LEU A 44 -14.53 -6.51 3.87
CA LEU A 44 -13.24 -6.60 4.54
C LEU A 44 -12.95 -8.03 5.00
N LYS A 45 -13.93 -8.74 5.57
CA LYS A 45 -13.77 -10.13 6.01
C LYS A 45 -13.44 -11.08 4.85
N LYS A 46 -14.05 -10.89 3.68
CA LYS A 46 -13.70 -11.65 2.47
C LYS A 46 -12.25 -11.40 2.04
N VAL A 47 -11.81 -10.13 2.09
CA VAL A 47 -10.43 -9.75 1.80
C VAL A 47 -9.45 -10.37 2.81
N ALA A 48 -9.73 -10.31 4.10
CA ALA A 48 -8.91 -10.92 5.14
C ALA A 48 -8.73 -12.43 4.92
N ASN A 49 -9.83 -13.13 4.62
CA ASN A 49 -9.79 -14.56 4.28
C ASN A 49 -8.91 -14.81 3.06
N LYS A 50 -9.05 -14.01 1.99
CA LYS A 50 -8.24 -14.14 0.77
C LYS A 50 -6.76 -13.89 1.04
N ILE A 51 -6.41 -12.85 1.81
CA ILE A 51 -5.02 -12.55 2.19
C ILE A 51 -4.40 -13.72 2.93
N ASN A 52 -5.12 -14.33 3.88
CA ASN A 52 -4.60 -15.49 4.61
C ASN A 52 -4.30 -16.68 3.69
N THR A 53 -5.02 -16.88 2.58
CA THR A 53 -4.69 -17.92 1.60
C THR A 53 -3.36 -17.67 0.85
N LEU A 54 -2.87 -16.43 0.84
CA LEU A 54 -1.61 -16.06 0.20
C LEU A 54 -0.39 -16.37 1.09
N ASN A 55 -0.61 -16.62 2.39
CA ASN A 55 0.44 -16.82 3.39
C ASN A 55 1.53 -15.73 3.35
N PRO A 56 1.17 -14.44 3.52
CA PRO A 56 2.13 -13.36 3.42
C PRO A 56 3.13 -13.38 4.56
N ASP A 57 4.33 -12.89 4.27
CA ASP A 57 5.33 -12.62 5.30
C ASP A 57 5.06 -11.26 5.93
N ILE A 58 4.73 -10.27 5.11
CA ILE A 58 4.41 -8.91 5.52
C ILE A 58 3.07 -8.53 4.89
N ILE A 59 2.22 -7.87 5.66
CA ILE A 59 1.04 -7.17 5.12
C ILE A 59 1.26 -5.67 5.26
N VAL A 60 0.95 -4.92 4.20
CA VAL A 60 0.99 -3.46 4.21
C VAL A 60 -0.38 -2.89 3.84
N PHE A 61 -0.82 -1.88 4.60
CA PHE A 61 -2.06 -1.13 4.35
C PHE A 61 -1.70 0.32 4.01
N THR A 62 -1.83 0.72 2.74
CA THR A 62 -1.40 2.04 2.26
C THR A 62 -2.46 3.13 2.41
N GLY A 63 -3.17 3.14 3.54
CA GLY A 63 -4.16 4.16 3.90
C GLY A 63 -5.58 3.96 3.34
N ASP A 64 -6.50 4.77 3.85
CA ASP A 64 -7.94 4.84 3.55
C ASP A 64 -8.72 3.58 3.96
N LEU A 65 -8.62 3.21 5.25
CA LEU A 65 -9.44 2.13 5.81
C LEU A 65 -10.91 2.55 5.93
N ILE A 66 -11.16 3.75 6.45
CA ILE A 66 -12.51 4.20 6.84
C ILE A 66 -12.92 5.38 5.97
N ASP A 67 -14.12 5.32 5.40
CA ASP A 67 -14.64 6.45 4.64
C ASP A 67 -15.24 7.52 5.57
N TYR A 68 -15.16 8.79 5.17
CA TYR A 68 -15.75 9.89 5.93
C TYR A 68 -17.28 9.81 6.06
N SER A 69 -17.96 9.07 5.18
CA SER A 69 -19.39 8.78 5.32
C SER A 69 -19.71 7.94 6.57
N ASN A 70 -18.74 7.17 7.05
CA ASN A 70 -18.85 6.33 8.23
C ASN A 70 -18.48 7.10 9.50
N LYS A 71 -19.40 7.91 10.00
CA LYS A 71 -19.16 8.79 11.16
C LYS A 71 -18.92 8.04 12.48
N ASN A 72 -19.36 6.77 12.58
CA ASN A 72 -19.25 5.93 13.78
C ASN A 72 -18.86 4.50 13.37
N PRO A 73 -17.59 4.26 12.98
CA PRO A 73 -17.14 2.95 12.53
C PRO A 73 -17.19 1.92 13.67
N SER A 74 -17.56 0.68 13.34
CA SER A 74 -17.55 -0.45 14.27
C SER A 74 -16.10 -0.88 14.58
N VAL A 75 -15.46 -0.17 15.51
CA VAL A 75 -14.04 -0.35 15.88
C VAL A 75 -13.72 -1.82 16.20
N ASP A 76 -14.54 -2.46 17.04
CA ASP A 76 -14.29 -3.82 17.50
C ASP A 76 -14.39 -4.85 16.38
N GLU A 77 -15.38 -4.71 15.50
CA GLU A 77 -15.57 -5.61 14.35
C GLU A 77 -14.43 -5.46 13.34
N ILE A 78 -14.06 -4.22 12.98
CA ILE A 78 -12.96 -3.95 12.06
C ILE A 78 -11.65 -4.47 12.65
N THR A 79 -11.39 -4.19 13.93
CA THR A 79 -10.21 -4.70 14.65
C THR A 79 -10.15 -6.22 14.60
N THR A 80 -11.27 -6.91 14.90
CA THR A 80 -11.34 -8.37 14.87
C THR A 80 -10.97 -8.93 13.49
N ILE A 81 -11.48 -8.32 12.42
CA ILE A 81 -11.18 -8.75 11.05
C ILE A 81 -9.69 -8.51 10.71
N LEU A 82 -9.15 -7.33 10.99
CA LEU A 82 -7.74 -7.02 10.71
C LEU A 82 -6.77 -7.85 11.57
N SER A 83 -7.14 -8.17 12.81
CA SER A 83 -6.39 -9.08 13.69
C SER A 83 -6.30 -10.49 13.11
N SER A 84 -7.35 -10.95 12.43
CA SER A 84 -7.37 -12.29 11.82
C SER A 84 -6.42 -12.46 10.63
N MET A 85 -5.89 -11.36 10.09
CA MET A 85 -4.87 -11.40 9.04
C MET A 85 -3.51 -11.76 9.64
N ASN A 86 -2.88 -12.82 9.11
CA ASN A 86 -1.62 -13.36 9.60
C ASN A 86 -0.47 -12.95 8.67
N ALA A 87 0.60 -12.43 9.25
CA ALA A 87 1.85 -12.09 8.55
C ALA A 87 3.03 -12.32 9.50
N ARG A 88 3.93 -13.25 9.18
CA ARG A 88 4.96 -13.72 10.13
C ARG A 88 5.99 -12.65 10.50
N LEU A 89 6.25 -11.69 9.60
CA LEU A 89 7.20 -10.59 9.79
C LEU A 89 6.51 -9.27 10.18
N GLY A 90 5.18 -9.27 10.28
CA GLY A 90 4.39 -8.17 10.81
C GLY A 90 3.49 -7.47 9.80
N LYS A 91 2.71 -6.54 10.32
CA LYS A 91 1.72 -5.76 9.57
C LYS A 91 2.06 -4.28 9.73
N PHE A 92 1.99 -3.53 8.65
CA PHE A 92 2.38 -2.11 8.60
C PHE A 92 1.31 -1.29 7.92
N SER A 93 1.10 -0.08 8.38
CA SER A 93 0.11 0.82 7.79
C SER A 93 0.61 2.26 7.81
N VAL A 94 0.12 3.05 6.87
CA VAL A 94 0.18 4.52 6.91
C VAL A 94 -1.24 5.07 6.94
N PHE A 95 -1.41 6.35 7.25
CA PHE A 95 -2.71 7.00 7.07
C PHE A 95 -3.02 7.22 5.60
N GLY A 96 -4.30 7.18 5.25
CA GLY A 96 -4.80 7.87 4.06
C GLY A 96 -5.54 9.16 4.40
N ASN A 97 -5.90 9.93 3.38
CA ASN A 97 -6.52 11.23 3.59
C ASN A 97 -7.94 11.13 4.17
N HIS A 98 -8.68 10.04 3.90
CA HIS A 98 -10.00 9.81 4.51
C HIS A 98 -9.86 9.48 6.01
N ASP A 99 -8.81 8.73 6.37
CA ASP A 99 -8.55 8.37 7.77
C ASP A 99 -8.22 9.59 8.64
N TYR A 100 -7.79 10.71 8.04
CA TYR A 100 -7.55 11.98 8.73
C TYR A 100 -8.80 12.85 8.94
N MET A 101 -9.93 12.52 8.32
CA MET A 101 -11.11 13.38 8.36
C MET A 101 -11.85 13.28 9.70
N TYR A 102 -12.31 14.42 10.20
CA TYR A 102 -13.15 14.52 11.40
C TYR A 102 -12.53 13.83 12.63
N LYS A 103 -13.24 12.85 13.22
CA LYS A 103 -12.79 12.08 14.39
C LYS A 103 -12.11 10.76 14.00
N LEU A 104 -12.00 10.47 12.70
CA LEU A 104 -11.43 9.22 12.20
C LEU A 104 -9.96 9.00 12.58
N PRO A 105 -9.08 10.01 12.74
CA PRO A 105 -7.69 9.71 13.11
C PRO A 105 -7.58 8.94 14.43
N ARG A 106 -8.46 9.24 15.39
CA ARG A 106 -8.52 8.52 16.67
C ARG A 106 -8.95 7.07 16.48
N TYR A 107 -10.01 6.82 15.71
CA TYR A 107 -10.51 5.48 15.45
C TYR A 107 -9.49 4.65 14.66
N TYR A 108 -8.88 5.24 13.63
CA TYR A 108 -7.87 4.57 12.81
C TYR A 108 -6.66 4.14 13.64
N ARG A 109 -6.09 5.04 14.46
CA ARG A 109 -4.99 4.70 15.38
C ARG A 109 -5.37 3.56 16.32
N GLN A 110 -6.57 3.62 16.89
CA GLN A 110 -7.06 2.60 17.81
C GLN A 110 -7.19 1.23 17.11
N ILE A 111 -7.80 1.20 15.92
CA ILE A 111 -7.99 -0.01 15.13
C ILE A 111 -6.63 -0.61 14.72
N MET A 112 -5.72 0.19 14.16
CA MET A 112 -4.40 -0.30 13.72
C MET A 112 -3.60 -0.86 14.90
N LYS A 113 -3.56 -0.13 16.02
CA LYS A 113 -2.90 -0.59 17.25
C LYS A 113 -3.50 -1.91 17.74
N ASN A 114 -4.82 -1.98 17.91
CA ASN A 114 -5.49 -3.15 18.47
C ASN A 114 -5.50 -4.35 17.52
N SER A 115 -5.24 -4.13 16.22
CA SER A 115 -5.11 -5.18 15.22
C SER A 115 -3.67 -5.60 14.92
N ASN A 116 -2.70 -5.15 15.73
CA ASN A 116 -1.28 -5.44 15.58
C ASN A 116 -0.69 -4.95 14.25
N PHE A 117 -1.18 -3.83 13.72
CA PHE A 117 -0.51 -3.07 12.67
C PHE A 117 0.44 -2.04 13.30
N ASN A 118 1.66 -1.97 12.77
CA ASN A 118 2.60 -0.90 13.04
C ASN A 118 2.19 0.29 12.16
N LEU A 119 1.51 1.26 12.75
CA LEU A 119 1.17 2.52 12.09
C LEU A 119 2.40 3.42 12.06
N LEU A 120 2.96 3.60 10.86
CA LEU A 120 4.14 4.42 10.62
C LEU A 120 3.70 5.81 10.15
N VAL A 121 4.18 6.87 10.80
CA VAL A 121 3.87 8.26 10.47
C VAL A 121 5.15 9.07 10.52
N ASN A 122 5.83 9.22 9.40
CA ASN A 122 7.22 9.68 9.35
C ASN A 122 8.12 8.85 10.26
N GLU A 123 8.00 7.53 10.13
CA GLU A 123 8.73 6.54 10.93
C GLU A 123 9.26 5.43 10.03
N ASN A 124 10.27 4.70 10.50
CA ASN A 124 10.74 3.48 9.86
C ASN A 124 10.84 2.30 10.84
N LYS A 125 10.72 1.10 10.30
CA LYS A 125 10.95 -0.16 11.00
C LYS A 125 11.87 -1.05 10.17
N LYS A 126 13.01 -1.39 10.74
CA LYS A 126 13.94 -2.35 10.16
C LYS A 126 13.60 -3.77 10.61
N ILE A 127 13.36 -4.65 9.64
CA ILE A 127 13.03 -6.06 9.83
C ILE A 127 14.23 -6.90 9.46
N LYS A 128 14.74 -7.67 10.41
CA LYS A 128 15.84 -8.60 10.19
C LYS A 128 15.31 -9.87 9.52
N LEU A 129 15.97 -10.27 8.44
CA LEU A 129 15.78 -11.55 7.75
C LEU A 129 16.93 -12.50 8.11
N LYS A 130 17.02 -13.66 7.44
CA LYS A 130 18.19 -14.54 7.59
C LYS A 130 19.43 -13.92 6.95
N ASP A 131 20.60 -14.46 7.31
CA ASP A 131 21.91 -14.08 6.76
C ASP A 131 22.23 -12.57 6.85
N ASP A 132 21.79 -11.93 7.93
CA ASP A 132 21.96 -10.49 8.17
C ASP A 132 21.46 -9.59 7.02
N LYS A 133 20.43 -10.05 6.31
CA LYS A 133 19.66 -9.23 5.36
C LYS A 133 18.54 -8.49 6.08
N TYR A 134 18.09 -7.37 5.50
CA TYR A 134 17.11 -6.51 6.12
C TYR A 134 16.14 -5.90 5.12
N ILE A 135 14.89 -5.73 5.54
CA ILE A 135 13.94 -4.82 4.90
C ILE A 135 13.79 -3.62 5.83
N ASN A 136 14.00 -2.42 5.31
CA ASN A 136 13.72 -1.18 5.99
C ASN A 136 12.37 -0.65 5.48
N ILE A 137 11.33 -0.76 6.30
CA ILE A 137 9.99 -0.30 5.93
C ILE A 137 9.85 1.12 6.45
N LEU A 138 9.63 2.08 5.57
CA LEU A 138 9.40 3.47 5.89
C LEU A 138 7.92 3.81 5.66
N GLY A 139 7.34 4.66 6.50
CA GLY A 139 5.98 5.15 6.31
C GLY A 139 5.95 6.67 6.34
N ALA A 140 5.52 7.27 5.23
CA ALA A 140 5.24 8.69 5.15
C ALA A 140 3.91 9.02 5.83
N ASP A 141 3.83 10.22 6.43
CA ASP A 141 2.52 10.84 6.67
C ASP A 141 1.88 11.28 5.35
N GLU A 142 0.55 11.46 5.33
CA GLU A 142 -0.17 11.81 4.09
C GLU A 142 -0.06 13.31 3.74
N ILE A 143 -0.17 13.64 2.45
CA ILE A 143 0.15 14.99 1.92
C ILE A 143 -0.92 16.04 2.24
N LEU A 144 -2.19 15.67 2.19
CA LEU A 144 -3.34 16.59 2.20
C LEU A 144 -3.65 17.18 3.58
N ASN A 145 -3.61 16.39 4.65
CA ASN A 145 -3.89 16.84 6.02
C ASN A 145 -2.79 16.45 7.02
N GLY A 146 -1.78 15.70 6.59
CA GLY A 146 -0.57 15.41 7.37
C GLY A 146 0.58 16.34 7.02
N ASN A 147 1.80 15.90 7.35
CA ASN A 147 3.02 16.60 6.95
C ASN A 147 4.15 15.58 6.69
N PRO A 148 4.28 15.05 5.46
CA PRO A 148 5.33 14.09 5.13
C PRO A 148 6.72 14.70 5.34
N ASN A 149 7.54 14.04 6.15
CA ASN A 149 8.91 14.48 6.45
C ASN A 149 9.91 13.73 5.57
N ILE A 150 10.03 14.16 4.30
CA ILE A 150 10.92 13.54 3.32
C ILE A 150 12.37 13.49 3.81
N LYS A 151 12.85 14.59 4.40
CA LYS A 151 14.22 14.67 4.94
C LYS A 151 14.47 13.60 6.00
N TYR A 152 13.51 13.36 6.90
CA TYR A 152 13.61 12.27 7.86
C TYR A 152 13.65 10.91 7.15
N LEU A 153 12.69 10.63 6.27
CA LEU A 153 12.60 9.34 5.57
C LEU A 153 13.90 9.02 4.82
N GLU A 154 14.47 10.00 4.12
CA GLU A 154 15.74 9.83 3.41
C GLU A 154 16.93 9.64 4.36
N SER A 155 16.92 10.30 5.51
CA SER A 155 17.97 10.10 6.54
C SER A 155 17.96 8.68 7.13
N GLN A 156 16.87 7.93 6.98
CA GLN A 156 16.74 6.56 7.47
C GLN A 156 17.03 5.49 6.40
N ILE A 157 17.41 5.89 5.19
CA ILE A 157 17.78 4.97 4.12
C ILE A 157 19.01 4.17 4.55
N ASP A 158 18.96 2.86 4.29
CA ASP A 158 20.10 1.98 4.48
C ASP A 158 20.40 1.24 3.18
N ASN A 159 21.55 1.53 2.58
CA ASN A 159 22.00 0.93 1.32
C ASN A 159 22.29 -0.58 1.42
N LYS A 160 22.33 -1.14 2.64
CA LYS A 160 22.45 -2.59 2.87
C LYS A 160 21.09 -3.27 3.09
N SER A 161 20.00 -2.50 3.12
CA SER A 161 18.64 -2.99 3.29
C SER A 161 17.85 -2.81 2.00
N PHE A 162 16.78 -3.60 1.84
CA PHE A 162 15.73 -3.27 0.88
C PHE A 162 14.85 -2.16 1.49
N ASN A 163 14.90 -0.95 0.94
CA ASN A 163 14.12 0.20 1.40
C ASN A 163 12.73 0.19 0.73
N LEU A 164 11.70 -0.11 1.53
CA LEU A 164 10.29 -0.15 1.14
C LEU A 164 9.56 1.05 1.75
N LEU A 165 9.13 2.00 0.93
CA LEU A 165 8.33 3.14 1.38
C LEU A 165 6.83 2.87 1.21
N LEU A 166 6.06 3.13 2.25
CA LEU A 166 4.61 3.21 2.24
C LEU A 166 4.20 4.67 2.23
N ALA A 167 3.40 5.07 1.25
CA ALA A 167 2.84 6.42 1.14
C ALA A 167 1.43 6.31 0.57
N HIS A 168 0.47 7.08 1.09
CA HIS A 168 -0.90 6.97 0.57
C HIS A 168 -1.02 7.62 -0.82
N GLU A 169 -0.64 8.90 -0.93
CA GLU A 169 -0.62 9.62 -2.20
C GLU A 169 0.58 9.22 -3.06
N PRO A 170 0.37 8.75 -4.30
CA PRO A 170 1.46 8.27 -5.14
C PRO A 170 2.36 9.40 -5.67
N ASP A 171 1.85 10.63 -5.81
CA ASP A 171 2.64 11.77 -6.30
C ASP A 171 3.72 12.20 -5.26
N LEU A 172 3.71 11.67 -4.03
CA LEU A 172 4.79 11.85 -3.04
C LEU A 172 6.16 11.44 -3.60
N VAL A 173 6.21 10.46 -4.50
CA VAL A 173 7.45 9.97 -5.10
C VAL A 173 8.25 11.07 -5.80
N ASP A 174 7.59 12.11 -6.31
CA ASP A 174 8.26 13.23 -6.99
C ASP A 174 9.05 14.11 -6.00
N MET A 175 8.80 13.98 -4.70
CA MET A 175 9.53 14.69 -3.64
C MET A 175 10.80 13.95 -3.21
N LEU A 176 10.95 12.67 -3.59
CA LEU A 176 12.10 11.86 -3.21
C LEU A 176 13.31 12.16 -4.09
N SER A 177 14.49 12.09 -3.49
CA SER A 177 15.76 12.09 -4.21
C SER A 177 15.90 10.83 -5.06
N LYS A 178 16.73 10.94 -6.09
CA LYS A 178 17.02 9.86 -7.03
C LYS A 178 17.59 8.62 -6.32
N ASP A 179 17.20 7.43 -6.76
CA ASP A 179 17.77 6.13 -6.34
C ASP A 179 17.72 5.90 -4.81
N THR A 180 16.68 6.41 -4.12
CA THR A 180 16.56 6.32 -2.66
C THR A 180 15.75 5.13 -2.17
N MET A 181 14.68 4.79 -2.89
CA MET A 181 13.75 3.72 -2.51
C MET A 181 13.76 2.60 -3.53
N ASN A 182 13.88 1.35 -3.04
CA ASN A 182 13.79 0.18 -3.91
C ASN A 182 12.36 -0.08 -4.37
N LEU A 183 11.37 0.24 -3.53
CA LEU A 183 9.95 0.15 -3.85
C LEU A 183 9.16 1.17 -3.03
N VAL A 184 8.24 1.86 -3.68
CA VAL A 184 7.23 2.74 -3.07
C VAL A 184 5.86 2.13 -3.36
N LEU A 185 5.06 1.93 -2.33
CA LEU A 185 3.71 1.38 -2.43
C LEU A 185 2.68 2.44 -2.04
N SER A 186 1.72 2.68 -2.94
CA SER A 186 0.70 3.69 -2.77
C SER A 186 -0.69 3.26 -3.22
N GLY A 187 -1.69 4.07 -2.86
CA GLY A 187 -3.10 3.89 -3.19
C GLY A 187 -3.72 5.18 -3.71
N HIS A 188 -4.77 5.67 -3.03
CA HIS A 188 -5.38 6.99 -3.13
C HIS A 188 -6.15 7.27 -4.43
N SER A 189 -5.54 6.96 -5.57
CA SER A 189 -6.08 7.29 -6.90
C SER A 189 -7.26 6.41 -7.33
N HIS A 190 -7.49 5.28 -6.64
CA HIS A 190 -8.46 4.24 -7.03
C HIS A 190 -8.31 3.71 -8.46
N GLY A 191 -7.19 3.90 -9.16
CA GLY A 191 -7.14 3.62 -10.59
C GLY A 191 -7.99 4.56 -11.46
N GLY A 192 -8.59 5.60 -10.85
CA GLY A 192 -9.58 6.50 -11.44
C GLY A 192 -11.04 6.07 -11.29
N GLN A 193 -11.32 4.92 -10.67
CA GLN A 193 -12.61 4.17 -10.63
C GLN A 193 -13.24 3.88 -12.00
N ILE A 194 -13.43 4.89 -12.85
CA ILE A 194 -13.84 4.81 -14.25
C ILE A 194 -12.60 5.07 -15.11
N ARG A 195 -12.15 4.01 -15.78
CA ARG A 195 -11.00 4.02 -16.67
C ARG A 195 -11.49 3.75 -18.10
N LEU A 196 -11.07 4.55 -19.06
CA LEU A 196 -11.32 4.26 -20.46
C LEU A 196 -10.11 3.55 -21.08
N PRO A 197 -10.32 2.63 -22.04
CA PRO A 197 -9.23 2.12 -22.85
C PRO A 197 -8.42 3.28 -23.44
N ILE A 198 -7.09 3.19 -23.39
CA ILE A 198 -6.12 4.17 -23.91
C ILE A 198 -6.05 5.48 -23.11
N LYS A 199 -7.18 6.16 -22.83
CA LYS A 199 -7.21 7.45 -22.13
C LYS A 199 -6.89 7.35 -20.63
N GLY A 200 -7.08 6.17 -20.03
CA GLY A 200 -6.82 5.96 -18.61
C GLY A 200 -7.93 6.54 -17.72
N ALA A 201 -7.55 6.99 -16.53
CA ALA A 201 -8.47 7.48 -15.50
C ALA A 201 -9.16 8.78 -15.94
N LEU A 202 -10.48 8.87 -15.77
CA LEU A 202 -11.23 10.09 -16.10
C LEU A 202 -11.20 11.13 -14.98
N VAL A 203 -11.26 10.68 -13.73
CA VAL A 203 -11.29 11.53 -12.54
C VAL A 203 -10.35 10.92 -11.52
N THR A 204 -9.46 11.75 -10.97
CA THR A 204 -8.52 11.36 -9.93
C THR A 204 -8.42 12.47 -8.88
N PRO A 205 -8.14 12.11 -7.62
CA PRO A 205 -7.92 13.09 -6.57
C PRO A 205 -6.63 13.89 -6.79
N PRO A 206 -6.47 15.06 -6.16
CA PRO A 206 -5.17 15.74 -6.05
C PRO A 206 -4.09 14.77 -5.56
N TYR A 207 -2.84 14.89 -6.01
CA TYR A 207 -1.73 13.99 -5.66
C TYR A 207 -1.91 12.50 -6.06
N GLY A 208 -2.94 12.19 -6.85
CA GLY A 208 -3.11 10.91 -7.56
C GLY A 208 -3.38 11.10 -9.05
N ARG A 209 -2.90 12.21 -9.62
CA ARG A 209 -3.20 12.59 -11.02
C ARG A 209 -2.14 12.11 -12.00
N LYS A 210 -0.87 12.17 -11.59
CA LYS A 210 0.26 11.79 -12.44
C LYS A 210 0.43 10.28 -12.46
N TYR A 211 0.32 9.66 -11.29
CA TYR A 211 0.44 8.21 -11.13
C TYR A 211 -0.89 7.65 -10.64
N THR A 212 -1.57 6.89 -11.52
CA THR A 212 -2.97 6.51 -11.27
C THR A 212 -3.16 5.03 -11.01
N LYS A 213 -2.28 4.17 -11.52
CA LYS A 213 -2.38 2.71 -11.38
C LYS A 213 -1.12 2.04 -11.89
N GLY A 214 -0.67 0.97 -11.24
CA GLY A 214 0.39 0.09 -11.72
C GLY A 214 1.80 0.62 -11.43
N PHE A 215 2.79 0.06 -12.14
CA PHE A 215 4.20 0.38 -11.95
C PHE A 215 4.64 1.65 -12.68
N TYR A 216 5.52 2.39 -12.02
CA TYR A 216 6.24 3.54 -12.57
C TYR A 216 7.69 3.50 -12.09
N ASP A 217 8.59 4.02 -12.91
CA ASP A 217 9.98 4.29 -12.53
C ASP A 217 10.20 5.80 -12.58
N ILE A 218 10.50 6.38 -11.41
CA ILE A 218 10.69 7.82 -11.25
C ILE A 218 12.07 8.03 -10.64
N ASN A 219 13.03 8.45 -11.47
CA ASN A 219 14.39 8.74 -11.01
C ASN A 219 14.99 7.54 -10.23
N GLY A 220 14.74 6.30 -10.68
CA GLY A 220 15.24 5.09 -10.01
C GLY A 220 14.48 4.67 -8.76
N ASN A 221 13.42 5.41 -8.38
CA ASN A 221 12.45 4.98 -7.38
C ASN A 221 11.31 4.22 -8.07
N HIS A 222 11.15 2.95 -7.73
CA HIS A 222 10.08 2.11 -8.32
C HIS A 222 8.78 2.30 -7.53
N LEU A 223 7.77 2.90 -8.15
CA LEU A 223 6.45 3.12 -7.54
C LEU A 223 5.45 2.08 -8.05
N TYR A 224 4.62 1.56 -7.16
CA TYR A 224 3.38 0.86 -7.52
C TYR A 224 2.16 1.56 -6.92
N VAL A 225 1.17 1.84 -7.76
CA VAL A 225 -0.10 2.45 -7.35
C VAL A 225 -1.24 1.43 -7.43
N SER A 226 -1.82 1.11 -6.28
CA SER A 226 -2.97 0.21 -6.15
C SER A 226 -4.26 0.83 -6.66
N SER A 227 -5.12 0.03 -7.28
CA SER A 227 -6.50 0.43 -7.61
C SER A 227 -7.43 0.53 -6.40
N GLY A 228 -6.95 0.16 -5.21
CA GLY A 228 -7.74 0.13 -3.98
C GLY A 228 -8.82 -0.95 -3.97
N LEU A 229 -9.41 -1.20 -2.81
CA LEU A 229 -10.44 -2.24 -2.62
C LEU A 229 -11.88 -1.71 -2.65
N GLY A 230 -12.08 -0.49 -2.14
CA GLY A 230 -13.36 0.17 -1.90
C GLY A 230 -13.83 1.03 -3.07
N SER A 231 -14.75 1.96 -2.84
CA SER A 231 -15.10 2.99 -3.81
C SER A 231 -15.47 4.28 -3.08
N THR A 232 -15.08 5.41 -3.66
CA THR A 232 -15.31 6.75 -3.13
C THR A 232 -16.34 7.50 -3.97
N LYS A 233 -17.22 8.27 -3.31
CA LYS A 233 -18.31 9.10 -3.86
C LYS A 233 -19.41 8.36 -4.63
N LEU A 234 -19.06 7.49 -5.58
CA LEU A 234 -19.98 6.72 -6.40
C LEU A 234 -19.55 5.24 -6.41
N PRO A 235 -20.49 4.28 -6.34
CA PRO A 235 -20.17 2.85 -6.30
C PRO A 235 -19.88 2.24 -7.68
N PHE A 236 -19.33 3.03 -8.61
CA PHE A 236 -19.10 2.59 -9.99
C PHE A 236 -17.62 2.41 -10.25
N ARG A 237 -17.25 1.19 -10.65
CA ARG A 237 -15.93 0.86 -11.18
C ARG A 237 -16.08 0.31 -12.59
N PHE A 238 -15.44 0.95 -13.58
CA PHE A 238 -15.51 0.57 -14.99
C PHE A 238 -14.11 0.44 -15.58
N PHE A 239 -13.82 -0.72 -16.16
CA PHE A 239 -12.47 -1.16 -16.59
C PHE A 239 -11.37 -0.96 -15.52
N ASN A 240 -11.74 -1.03 -14.24
CA ASN A 240 -10.81 -0.89 -13.13
C ASN A 240 -11.22 -1.75 -11.93
N ILE A 241 -10.68 -2.95 -11.90
CA ILE A 241 -11.01 -3.98 -10.91
C ILE A 241 -10.25 -3.67 -9.60
N PRO A 242 -10.88 -3.87 -8.42
CA PRO A 242 -10.20 -3.81 -7.12
C PRO A 242 -9.04 -4.81 -7.00
N GLU A 243 -7.98 -4.47 -6.27
CA GLU A 243 -6.73 -5.23 -6.24
C GLU A 243 -6.27 -5.59 -4.82
N ILE A 244 -5.86 -6.84 -4.63
CA ILE A 244 -4.94 -7.29 -3.57
C ILE A 244 -3.65 -7.62 -4.28
N ILE A 245 -2.54 -6.99 -3.90
CA ILE A 245 -1.29 -7.10 -4.65
C ILE A 245 -0.30 -7.94 -3.84
N GLU A 246 0.31 -8.94 -4.47
CA GLU A 246 1.38 -9.76 -3.90
C GLU A 246 2.70 -9.40 -4.59
N PHE A 247 3.71 -9.07 -3.79
CA PHE A 247 5.08 -8.87 -4.24
C PHE A 247 5.97 -9.96 -3.65
N ASN A 248 6.81 -10.57 -4.48
CA ASN A 248 7.86 -11.47 -4.05
C ASN A 248 9.19 -10.71 -4.13
N ILE A 249 9.68 -10.23 -2.99
CA ILE A 249 10.91 -9.45 -2.90
C ILE A 249 12.08 -10.43 -2.74
N ILE A 250 13.00 -10.41 -3.69
CA ILE A 250 14.23 -11.23 -3.66
C ILE A 250 15.34 -10.38 -3.05
N ILE A 251 15.90 -10.85 -1.93
CA ILE A 251 16.91 -10.12 -1.13
C ILE A 251 18.13 -11.02 -0.96
#